data_AF-A0A938TP05-F1
#
_entry.id   AF-A0A938TP05-F1
#
_cell.length_a   1.000
_cell.length_b   1.000
_cell.length_c   1.000
_cell.angle_alpha   90.00
_cell.angle_beta   90.00
_cell.angle_gamma   90.00
#
_symmetry.space_group_name_H-M   'P 1'
#
loop_
_entity.id
_entity.type
_entity.pdbx_description
1 polymer ?
#
loop_
_entity_poly.entity_id
_entity_poly.type
_entity_poly.pdbx_seq_one_letter_code
_entity_poly.pdbx_strand_id
1 'polypeptide(L)'
;MTIINNQLTILSAQLKQLYSVSKIALIISILLALLLAYKQQEVIDKAIVTGWFSAVFLLCIVRLMLGYRFEHVQITDVQSARAWLLRFRLGVVASGLTWGSAGFLLFPDNDISHQMFLLFMLSGLSAGSFVSFAPDRFSTCVYYALTLLPVSVKLISAGTSISVPMGVAVFLYFTYMIVSSRLVSQTIIDGILLRINAVNNEEAVRLSEEKYRLVLNHSPVGIFHYDTNLSIIYCNDRFASLLGGTAESILNANAYDCLDRVVIKPMIKTLLGEITHYKGP
;
A
#
# COMPACT_ATOMS: atom_id res chain seq x y z
N MET A 1 14.66 13.66 13.90
CA MET A 1 13.24 13.79 13.47
C MET A 1 12.85 12.88 12.30
N THR A 2 13.80 12.42 11.47
CA THR A 2 13.54 11.68 10.20
C THR A 2 13.07 10.23 10.36
N ILE A 3 13.56 9.47 11.35
CA ILE A 3 13.21 8.04 11.50
C ILE A 3 11.80 7.83 12.07
N ILE A 4 11.39 8.66 13.05
CA ILE A 4 10.06 8.59 13.67
C ILE A 4 8.98 8.98 12.65
N ASN A 5 9.27 9.96 11.79
CA ASN A 5 8.35 10.38 10.73
C ASN A 5 8.15 9.24 9.71
N ASN A 6 9.21 8.51 9.36
CA ASN A 6 9.09 7.36 8.44
C ASN A 6 8.25 6.22 9.04
N GLN A 7 8.40 5.90 10.32
CA GLN A 7 7.59 4.86 10.97
C GLN A 7 6.10 5.21 11.03
N LEU A 8 5.78 6.46 11.36
CA LEU A 8 4.40 6.94 11.38
C LEU A 8 3.77 6.93 9.98
N THR A 9 4.52 7.39 8.97
CA THR A 9 4.08 7.39 7.57
C THR A 9 3.80 5.99 7.06
N ILE A 10 4.69 5.03 7.32
CA ILE A 10 4.48 3.63 6.91
C ILE A 10 3.27 3.03 7.63
N LEU A 11 3.17 3.18 8.95
CA LEU A 11 2.09 2.59 9.73
C LEU A 11 0.72 3.20 9.37
N SER A 12 0.67 4.51 9.13
CA SER A 12 -0.56 5.17 8.69
C SER A 12 -0.98 4.74 7.28
N ALA A 13 -0.03 4.56 6.36
CA ALA A 13 -0.30 4.03 5.02
C ALA A 13 -0.83 2.59 5.08
N GLN A 14 -0.23 1.72 5.90
CA GLN A 14 -0.71 0.36 6.14
C GLN A 14 -2.13 0.34 6.69
N LEU A 15 -2.43 1.17 7.71
CA LEU A 15 -3.77 1.26 8.30
C LEU A 15 -4.82 1.74 7.30
N LYS A 16 -4.50 2.76 6.49
CA LYS A 16 -5.39 3.23 5.42
C LYS A 16 -5.72 2.10 4.45
N GLN A 17 -4.73 1.31 4.05
CA GLN A 17 -4.94 0.15 3.17
C GLN A 17 -5.81 -0.93 3.84
N LEU A 18 -5.56 -1.24 5.12
CA LEU A 18 -6.34 -2.24 5.87
C LEU A 18 -7.81 -1.84 5.96
N TYR A 19 -8.11 -0.58 6.31
CA TYR A 19 -9.48 -0.12 6.48
C TYR A 19 -10.23 0.10 5.15
N SER A 20 -9.55 0.52 4.08
CA SER A 20 -10.20 0.73 2.78
C SER A 20 -10.61 -0.58 2.12
N VAL A 21 -9.69 -1.55 2.04
CA VAL A 21 -9.92 -2.84 1.38
C VAL A 21 -10.88 -3.72 2.19
N SER A 22 -10.89 -3.58 3.53
CA SER A 22 -11.77 -4.39 4.39
C SER A 22 -13.26 -4.13 4.18
N LYS A 23 -13.67 -2.94 3.71
CA LYS A 23 -15.10 -2.61 3.54
C LYS A 23 -15.80 -3.56 2.58
N ILE A 24 -15.18 -3.82 1.42
CA ILE A 24 -15.71 -4.73 0.40
C ILE A 24 -15.77 -6.16 0.95
N ALA A 25 -14.74 -6.61 1.66
CA ALA A 25 -14.71 -7.94 2.26
C ALA A 25 -15.80 -8.13 3.33
N LEU A 26 -16.13 -7.10 4.11
CA LEU A 26 -17.21 -7.17 5.10
C LEU A 26 -18.59 -7.32 4.44
N ILE A 27 -18.83 -6.64 3.32
CA ILE A 27 -20.09 -6.78 2.56
C ILE A 27 -20.21 -8.20 2.02
N ILE A 28 -19.15 -8.71 1.39
CA ILE A 28 -19.10 -10.09 0.88
C ILE A 28 -19.31 -11.09 2.05
N SER A 29 -18.72 -10.83 3.21
CA SER A 29 -18.89 -11.68 4.39
C SER A 29 -20.34 -11.76 4.86
N ILE A 30 -21.09 -10.64 4.87
CA ILE A 30 -22.53 -10.65 5.19
C ILE A 30 -23.31 -11.48 4.17
N LEU A 31 -23.04 -11.30 2.88
CA LEU A 31 -23.73 -12.04 1.81
C LEU A 31 -23.46 -13.55 1.91
N LEU A 32 -22.21 -13.94 2.15
CA LEU A 32 -21.84 -15.34 2.35
C LEU A 32 -22.45 -15.92 3.63
N ALA A 33 -22.51 -15.15 4.72
CA ALA A 33 -23.14 -15.58 5.96
C ALA A 33 -24.66 -15.77 5.79
N LEU A 34 -25.31 -14.91 5.01
CA LEU A 34 -26.74 -15.03 4.68
C LEU A 34 -27.01 -16.31 3.88
N LEU A 35 -26.20 -16.57 2.85
CA LEU A 35 -26.30 -17.79 2.04
C LEU A 35 -26.06 -19.05 2.89
N LEU A 36 -25.05 -19.02 3.76
CA LEU A 36 -24.76 -20.11 4.67
C LEU A 36 -25.92 -20.36 5.64
N ALA A 37 -26.45 -19.31 6.27
CA ALA A 37 -27.58 -19.40 7.17
C ALA A 37 -28.84 -19.94 6.47
N TYR A 38 -29.12 -19.46 5.25
CA TYR A 38 -30.27 -19.89 4.47
C TYR A 38 -30.23 -21.39 4.15
N LYS A 39 -29.05 -21.94 3.87
CA LYS A 39 -28.92 -23.37 3.59
C LYS A 39 -28.90 -24.20 4.88
N GLN A 40 -28.18 -23.74 5.89
CA GLN A 40 -27.93 -24.53 7.10
C GLN A 40 -29.17 -24.69 7.99
N GLN A 41 -30.14 -23.78 7.93
CA GLN A 41 -31.42 -23.89 8.64
C GLN A 41 -32.30 -25.08 8.20
N GLU A 42 -31.99 -25.74 7.08
CA GLU A 42 -32.70 -26.96 6.64
C GLU A 42 -32.35 -28.18 7.54
N VAL A 43 -31.16 -28.19 8.15
CA VAL A 43 -30.62 -29.34 8.89
C VAL A 43 -30.25 -28.98 10.34
N ILE A 44 -29.97 -27.72 10.63
CA ILE A 44 -29.60 -27.21 11.97
C ILE A 44 -30.74 -26.38 12.56
N ASP A 45 -30.86 -26.39 13.88
CA ASP A 45 -31.84 -25.59 14.63
C ASP A 45 -31.79 -24.11 14.20
N LYS A 46 -32.96 -23.57 13.84
CA LYS A 46 -33.13 -22.18 13.42
C LYS A 46 -32.63 -21.19 14.45
N ALA A 47 -32.73 -21.47 15.75
CA ALA A 47 -32.23 -20.61 16.82
C ALA A 47 -30.69 -20.47 16.77
N ILE A 48 -29.97 -21.57 16.52
CA ILE A 48 -28.51 -21.57 16.40
C ILE A 48 -28.09 -20.79 15.16
N VAL A 49 -28.74 -21.05 14.02
CA VAL A 49 -28.43 -20.40 12.74
C VAL A 49 -28.68 -18.90 12.80
N THR A 50 -29.85 -18.49 13.29
CA THR A 50 -30.21 -17.06 13.40
C THR A 50 -29.36 -16.33 14.42
N GLY A 51 -29.03 -16.96 15.56
CA GLY A 51 -28.10 -16.40 16.55
C GLY A 51 -26.70 -16.19 15.97
N TRP A 52 -26.17 -17.19 15.27
CA TRP A 52 -24.87 -17.10 14.60
C TRP A 52 -24.85 -16.02 13.52
N PHE A 53 -25.85 -15.98 12.64
CA PHE A 53 -25.96 -14.96 11.59
C PHE A 53 -26.04 -13.55 12.18
N SER A 54 -26.84 -13.38 13.24
CA SER A 54 -26.97 -12.10 13.95
C SER A 54 -25.62 -11.64 14.53
N ALA A 55 -24.84 -12.56 15.10
CA ALA A 55 -23.50 -12.27 15.60
C ALA A 55 -22.55 -11.81 14.48
N VAL A 56 -22.54 -12.49 13.32
CA VAL A 56 -21.75 -12.06 12.16
C VAL A 56 -22.19 -10.69 11.67
N PHE A 57 -23.50 -10.48 11.53
CA PHE A 57 -24.08 -9.24 11.03
C PHE A 57 -23.74 -8.04 11.93
N LEU A 58 -23.95 -8.18 13.24
CA LEU A 58 -23.60 -7.16 14.24
C LEU A 58 -22.10 -6.85 14.22
N LEU A 59 -21.26 -7.88 14.14
CA LEU A 59 -19.81 -7.70 14.08
C LEU A 59 -19.38 -6.96 12.82
N CYS A 60 -19.95 -7.30 11.65
CA CYS A 60 -19.67 -6.61 10.40
C CYS A 60 -20.11 -5.14 10.47
N ILE A 61 -21.27 -4.84 11.06
CA ILE A 61 -21.74 -3.47 11.29
C ILE A 61 -20.75 -2.70 12.17
N VAL A 62 -20.35 -3.25 13.32
CA VAL A 62 -19.38 -2.61 14.23
C VAL A 62 -18.07 -2.32 13.49
N ARG A 63 -17.59 -3.25 12.67
CA ARG A 63 -16.36 -3.07 11.90
C ARG A 63 -16.50 -2.04 10.78
N LEU A 64 -17.65 -1.96 10.11
CA LEU A 64 -17.94 -0.91 9.12
C LEU A 64 -17.99 0.47 9.79
N MET A 65 -18.65 0.59 10.95
CA MET A 65 -18.66 1.83 11.73
C MET A 65 -17.25 2.24 12.16
N LEU A 66 -16.43 1.29 12.61
CA LEU A 66 -15.04 1.54 12.97
C LEU A 66 -14.23 2.04 11.77
N GLY A 67 -14.43 1.47 10.59
CA GLY A 67 -13.79 1.91 9.35
C GLY A 67 -14.24 3.30 8.92
N TYR A 68 -15.54 3.61 9.02
CA TYR A 68 -16.06 4.95 8.75
C TYR A 68 -15.47 6.00 9.71
N ARG A 69 -15.39 5.66 11.01
CA ARG A 69 -14.75 6.53 12.01
C ARG A 69 -13.26 6.75 11.73
N PHE A 70 -12.55 5.71 11.30
CA PHE A 70 -11.13 5.80 10.97
C PHE A 70 -10.87 6.79 9.81
N GLU A 71 -11.73 6.83 8.80
CA GLU A 71 -11.59 7.75 7.65
C GLU A 71 -11.66 9.22 8.02
N HIS A 72 -12.31 9.55 9.13
CA HIS A 72 -12.46 10.92 9.62
C HIS A 72 -11.42 11.31 10.69
N VAL A 73 -10.51 10.40 11.04
CA VAL A 73 -9.50 10.65 12.08
C VAL A 73 -8.14 10.97 11.45
N GLN A 74 -7.55 12.09 11.86
CA GLN A 74 -6.15 12.38 11.55
C GLN A 74 -5.24 11.66 12.54
N ILE A 75 -4.32 10.83 12.02
CA ILE A 75 -3.32 10.16 12.84
C ILE A 75 -2.14 11.12 13.04
N THR A 76 -1.99 11.64 14.24
CA THR A 76 -0.95 12.62 14.61
C THR A 76 0.30 11.97 15.19
N ASP A 77 0.18 10.78 15.78
CA ASP A 77 1.26 10.11 16.49
C ASP A 77 1.22 8.58 16.35
N VAL A 78 2.37 7.94 16.64
CA VAL A 78 2.54 6.49 16.49
C VAL A 78 1.67 5.71 17.48
N GLN A 79 1.38 6.27 18.66
CA GLN A 79 0.57 5.58 19.67
C GLN A 79 -0.90 5.53 19.25
N SER A 80 -1.45 6.63 18.72
CA SER A 80 -2.78 6.65 18.11
C SER A 80 -2.88 5.65 16.96
N ALA A 81 -1.86 5.58 16.09
CA ALA A 81 -1.80 4.60 15.01
C ALA A 81 -1.86 3.16 15.54
N ARG A 82 -1.04 2.83 16.55
CA ARG A 82 -1.03 1.50 17.20
C ARG A 82 -2.36 1.17 17.87
N ALA A 83 -3.03 2.14 18.48
CA ALA A 83 -4.35 1.93 19.08
C ALA A 83 -5.40 1.56 18.03
N TRP A 84 -5.38 2.22 16.86
CA TRP A 84 -6.23 1.85 15.73
C TRP A 84 -5.90 0.48 15.15
N LEU A 85 -4.62 0.13 15.06
CA LEU A 85 -4.20 -1.21 14.67
C LEU A 85 -4.71 -2.28 15.64
N LEU A 86 -4.67 -2.03 16.95
CA LEU A 86 -5.19 -2.95 17.96
C LEU A 86 -6.70 -3.15 17.79
N ARG A 87 -7.48 -2.07 17.60
CA ARG A 87 -8.94 -2.17 17.36
C ARG A 87 -9.25 -2.96 16.10
N PHE A 88 -8.47 -2.76 15.04
CA PHE A 88 -8.58 -3.55 13.81
C PHE A 88 -8.34 -5.04 14.09
N ARG A 89 -7.22 -5.37 14.75
CA ARG A 89 -6.84 -6.75 15.11
C ARG A 89 -7.88 -7.44 15.99
N LEU A 90 -8.42 -6.76 17.00
CA LEU A 90 -9.51 -7.29 17.84
C LEU A 90 -10.75 -7.62 17.00
N GLY A 91 -11.09 -6.76 16.03
CA GLY A 91 -12.17 -7.04 15.08
C GLY A 91 -11.90 -8.26 14.21
N VAL A 92 -10.65 -8.46 13.76
CA VAL A 92 -10.24 -9.65 12.99
C VAL A 92 -10.32 -10.92 13.84
N VAL A 93 -9.85 -10.89 15.09
CA VAL A 93 -9.96 -12.01 16.04
C VAL A 93 -11.42 -12.38 16.27
N ALA A 94 -12.27 -11.40 16.54
CA ALA A 94 -13.70 -11.62 16.70
C ALA A 94 -14.31 -12.26 15.43
N SER A 95 -13.94 -11.76 14.24
CA SER A 95 -14.44 -12.33 12.97
C SER A 95 -13.95 -13.77 12.77
N GLY A 96 -12.70 -14.05 13.13
CA GLY A 96 -12.14 -15.40 13.10
C GLY A 96 -12.86 -16.35 14.04
N LEU A 97 -13.17 -15.93 15.27
CA LEU A 97 -13.92 -16.72 16.23
C LEU A 97 -15.35 -17.00 15.76
N THR A 98 -16.07 -16.00 15.25
CA THR A 98 -17.45 -16.18 14.76
C THR A 98 -17.49 -17.13 13.57
N TRP A 99 -16.60 -16.97 12.59
CA TRP A 99 -16.56 -17.89 11.45
C TRP A 99 -16.01 -19.28 11.82
N GLY A 100 -15.03 -19.35 12.72
CA GLY A 100 -14.52 -20.60 13.26
C GLY A 100 -15.56 -21.40 14.03
N SER A 101 -16.44 -20.72 14.78
CA SER A 101 -17.53 -21.40 15.49
C SER A 101 -18.54 -22.05 14.55
N ALA A 102 -18.65 -21.59 13.30
CA ALA A 102 -19.49 -22.26 12.29
C ALA A 102 -19.03 -23.71 12.04
N GLY A 103 -17.73 -23.98 12.14
CA GLY A 103 -17.16 -25.33 12.06
C GLY A 103 -17.68 -26.30 13.12
N PHE A 104 -18.23 -25.80 14.22
CA PHE A 104 -18.82 -26.61 15.28
C PHE A 104 -20.35 -26.47 15.38
N LEU A 105 -20.85 -25.23 15.42
CA LEU A 105 -22.27 -24.91 15.60
C LEU A 105 -23.13 -25.19 14.36
N LEU A 106 -22.54 -25.02 13.18
CA LEU A 106 -23.22 -25.12 11.89
C LEU A 106 -22.78 -26.34 11.09
N PHE A 107 -22.12 -27.30 11.73
CA PHE A 107 -21.60 -28.49 11.08
C PHE A 107 -22.57 -29.67 11.29
N PRO A 108 -23.21 -30.19 10.23
CA PRO A 108 -24.14 -31.30 10.34
C PRO A 108 -23.39 -32.63 10.21
N ASP A 109 -23.38 -33.45 11.25
CA ASP A 109 -22.56 -34.67 11.27
C ASP A 109 -23.03 -35.74 10.26
N ASN A 110 -24.32 -35.71 9.86
CA ASN A 110 -24.95 -36.73 9.02
C ASN A 110 -25.27 -36.28 7.58
N ASP A 111 -24.94 -35.05 7.19
CA ASP A 111 -25.26 -34.53 5.85
C ASP A 111 -24.01 -33.99 5.15
N ILE A 112 -23.48 -34.80 4.23
CA ILE A 112 -22.26 -34.49 3.46
C ILE A 112 -22.46 -33.26 2.58
N SER A 113 -23.65 -33.06 2.01
CA SER A 113 -23.92 -31.93 1.11
C SER A 113 -23.78 -30.61 1.86
N HIS A 114 -24.33 -30.55 3.07
CA HIS A 114 -24.23 -29.36 3.92
C HIS A 114 -22.80 -29.17 4.50
N GLN A 115 -22.07 -30.25 4.80
CA GLN A 115 -20.65 -30.15 5.17
C GLN A 115 -19.80 -29.57 4.04
N MET A 116 -19.98 -30.05 2.81
CA MET A 116 -19.27 -29.53 1.64
C MET A 116 -19.60 -28.06 1.37
N PHE A 117 -20.87 -27.68 1.55
CA PHE A 117 -21.29 -26.29 1.42
C PHE A 117 -20.61 -25.39 2.48
N LEU A 118 -20.61 -25.79 3.75
CA LEU A 118 -19.91 -25.07 4.82
C LEU A 118 -18.42 -24.86 4.47
N LEU A 119 -17.74 -25.92 4.03
CA LEU A 119 -16.32 -25.86 3.67
C LEU A 119 -16.03 -24.99 2.45
N PHE A 120 -16.90 -25.05 1.44
CA PHE A 120 -16.83 -24.17 0.28
C PHE A 120 -16.94 -22.71 0.70
N MET A 121 -17.89 -22.37 1.58
CA MET A 121 -18.09 -21.01 2.09
C MET A 121 -16.90 -20.54 2.94
N LEU A 122 -16.37 -21.38 3.83
CA LEU A 122 -15.17 -21.06 4.62
C LEU A 122 -13.93 -20.86 3.75
N SER A 123 -13.77 -21.66 2.70
CA SER A 123 -12.65 -21.54 1.75
C SER A 123 -12.77 -20.24 0.93
N GLY A 124 -13.96 -19.93 0.39
CA GLY A 124 -14.20 -18.70 -0.37
C GLY A 124 -13.99 -17.44 0.46
N LEU A 125 -14.46 -17.44 1.71
CA LEU A 125 -14.24 -16.34 2.65
C LEU A 125 -12.74 -16.18 3.02
N SER A 126 -12.03 -17.30 3.17
CA SER A 126 -10.58 -17.28 3.43
C SER A 126 -9.79 -16.67 2.28
N ALA A 127 -10.21 -16.92 1.03
CA ALA A 127 -9.66 -16.26 -0.14
C ALA A 127 -10.00 -14.75 -0.19
N GLY A 128 -11.21 -14.34 0.19
CA GLY A 128 -11.59 -12.92 0.23
C GLY A 128 -10.86 -12.11 1.31
N SER A 129 -10.69 -12.69 2.49
CA SER A 129 -9.98 -12.08 3.63
C SER A 129 -8.46 -11.97 3.42
N PHE A 130 -7.90 -12.82 2.55
CA PHE A 130 -6.49 -12.83 2.17
C PHE A 130 -5.99 -11.43 1.76
N VAL A 131 -6.71 -10.79 0.85
CA VAL A 131 -6.31 -9.49 0.27
C VAL A 131 -6.49 -8.37 1.29
N SER A 132 -7.54 -8.45 2.13
CA SER A 132 -7.88 -7.39 3.09
C SER A 132 -6.92 -7.31 4.27
N PHE A 133 -6.31 -8.42 4.68
CA PHE A 133 -5.46 -8.47 5.89
C PHE A 133 -3.97 -8.58 5.57
N ALA A 134 -3.59 -8.83 4.30
CA ALA A 134 -2.20 -8.99 3.88
C ALA A 134 -1.20 -7.92 4.37
N PRO A 135 -1.54 -6.62 4.52
CA PRO A 135 -0.63 -5.64 5.09
C PRO A 135 -0.21 -5.93 6.55
N ASP A 136 -1.00 -6.71 7.31
CA ASP A 136 -0.70 -7.10 8.70
C ASP A 136 -0.69 -8.63 8.86
N ARG A 137 0.51 -9.23 8.81
CA ARG A 137 0.71 -10.69 8.89
C ARG A 137 0.08 -11.32 10.12
N PHE A 138 0.09 -10.62 11.26
CA PHE A 138 -0.50 -11.11 12.49
C PHE A 138 -2.02 -11.33 12.33
N SER A 139 -2.73 -10.31 11.82
CA SER A 139 -4.17 -10.41 11.54
C SER A 139 -4.49 -11.59 10.62
N THR A 140 -3.74 -11.76 9.54
CA THR A 140 -3.99 -12.85 8.57
C THR A 140 -3.77 -14.23 9.19
N CYS A 141 -2.65 -14.43 9.89
CA CYS A 141 -2.34 -15.72 10.51
C CYS A 141 -3.38 -16.11 11.56
N VAL A 142 -3.75 -15.15 12.42
CA VAL A 142 -4.74 -15.39 13.48
C VAL A 142 -6.11 -15.66 12.89
N TYR A 143 -6.52 -14.92 11.86
CA TYR A 143 -7.79 -15.16 11.19
C TYR A 143 -7.88 -16.59 10.64
N TYR A 144 -6.89 -17.03 9.86
CA TYR A 144 -6.87 -18.39 9.30
C TYR A 144 -6.79 -19.48 10.35
N ALA A 145 -6.00 -19.26 11.41
CA ALA A 145 -5.94 -20.21 12.52
C ALA A 145 -7.30 -20.37 13.18
N LEU A 146 -8.01 -19.27 13.42
CA LEU A 146 -9.33 -19.29 14.07
C LEU A 146 -10.45 -19.80 13.16
N THR A 147 -10.38 -19.60 11.84
CA THR A 147 -11.44 -20.05 10.93
C THR A 147 -11.26 -21.49 10.44
N LEU A 148 -10.03 -21.92 10.13
CA LEU A 148 -9.78 -23.19 9.44
C LEU A 148 -9.37 -24.33 10.37
N LEU A 149 -8.61 -24.06 11.45
CA LEU A 149 -8.18 -25.13 12.35
C LEU A 149 -9.36 -25.81 13.09
N PRO A 150 -10.38 -25.08 13.60
CA PRO A 150 -11.54 -25.69 14.24
C PRO A 150 -12.21 -26.77 13.38
N VAL A 151 -12.49 -26.46 12.11
CA VAL A 151 -13.17 -27.38 11.20
C VAL A 151 -12.26 -28.52 10.74
N SER A 152 -10.96 -28.25 10.55
CA SER A 152 -9.98 -29.30 10.23
C SER A 152 -9.89 -30.33 11.36
N VAL A 153 -9.78 -29.86 12.61
CA VAL A 153 -9.76 -30.74 13.79
C VAL A 153 -11.08 -31.51 13.91
N LYS A 154 -12.24 -30.86 13.71
CA LYS A 154 -13.54 -31.55 13.77
C LYS A 154 -13.63 -32.68 12.72
N LEU A 155 -13.24 -32.41 11.48
CA LEU A 155 -13.27 -33.37 10.38
C LEU A 155 -12.32 -34.56 10.60
N ILE A 156 -11.08 -34.31 11.04
CA ILE A 156 -10.12 -35.39 11.32
C ILE A 156 -10.62 -36.24 12.49
N SER A 157 -11.19 -35.60 13.52
CA SER A 157 -11.72 -36.30 14.70
C SER A 157 -12.98 -37.12 14.41
N ALA A 158 -13.74 -36.77 13.37
CA ALA A 158 -14.92 -37.54 12.96
C ALA A 158 -14.55 -38.95 12.44
N GLY A 159 -13.33 -39.16 11.95
CA GLY A 159 -12.78 -40.49 11.68
C GLY A 159 -13.44 -41.27 10.54
N THR A 160 -14.32 -40.65 9.75
CA THR A 160 -14.97 -41.31 8.61
C THR A 160 -14.06 -41.31 7.38
N SER A 161 -14.29 -42.24 6.44
CA SER A 161 -13.49 -42.36 5.21
C SER A 161 -13.47 -41.09 4.34
N ILE A 162 -14.53 -40.28 4.43
CA ILE A 162 -14.67 -39.02 3.67
C ILE A 162 -14.19 -37.81 4.49
N SER A 163 -14.45 -37.77 5.80
CA SER A 163 -14.11 -36.61 6.64
C SER A 163 -12.61 -36.44 6.85
N VAL A 164 -11.85 -37.54 7.02
CA VAL A 164 -10.39 -37.45 7.25
C VAL A 164 -9.66 -36.81 6.07
N PRO A 165 -9.83 -37.25 4.80
CA PRO A 165 -9.23 -36.56 3.66
C PRO A 165 -9.65 -35.09 3.54
N MET A 166 -10.92 -34.75 3.82
CA MET A 166 -11.40 -33.37 3.80
C MET A 166 -10.70 -32.51 4.87
N GLY A 167 -10.57 -33.02 6.09
CA GLY A 167 -9.87 -32.33 7.19
C GLY A 167 -8.39 -32.11 6.91
N VAL A 168 -7.72 -33.09 6.30
CA VAL A 168 -6.33 -32.97 5.82
C VAL A 168 -6.22 -31.93 4.71
N ALA A 169 -7.14 -31.92 3.73
CA ALA A 169 -7.17 -30.92 2.67
C ALA A 169 -7.33 -29.49 3.21
N VAL A 170 -8.20 -29.30 4.21
CA VAL A 170 -8.35 -28.00 4.90
C VAL A 170 -7.07 -27.61 5.64
N PHE A 171 -6.37 -28.56 6.28
CA PHE A 171 -5.11 -28.28 6.95
C PHE A 171 -3.98 -27.90 5.98
N LEU A 172 -3.89 -28.58 4.84
CA LEU A 172 -2.97 -28.24 3.77
C LEU A 172 -3.28 -26.85 3.20
N TYR A 173 -4.56 -26.55 2.97
CA TYR A 173 -5.01 -25.23 2.54
C TYR A 173 -4.64 -24.15 3.56
N PHE A 174 -4.85 -24.39 4.86
CA PHE A 174 -4.39 -23.49 5.93
C PHE A 174 -2.88 -23.24 5.85
N THR A 175 -2.07 -24.31 5.74
CA THR A 175 -0.60 -24.19 5.67
C THR A 175 -0.17 -23.38 4.44
N TYR A 176 -0.78 -23.68 3.28
CA TYR A 176 -0.56 -22.92 2.05
C TYR A 176 -0.94 -21.44 2.20
N MET A 177 -2.08 -21.13 2.83
CA MET A 177 -2.50 -19.76 3.09
C MET A 177 -1.53 -18.99 3.99
N ILE A 178 -0.96 -19.63 5.02
CA ILE A 178 0.06 -19.00 5.87
C ILE A 178 1.32 -18.65 5.06
N VAL A 179 1.78 -19.55 4.18
CA VAL A 179 2.94 -19.29 3.31
C VAL A 179 2.62 -18.19 2.29
N SER A 180 1.50 -18.31 1.58
CA SER A 180 1.06 -17.35 0.57
C SER A 180 0.85 -15.94 1.15
N SER A 181 0.31 -15.84 2.37
CA SER A 181 0.12 -14.57 3.06
C SER A 181 1.45 -13.83 3.30
N ARG A 182 2.53 -14.56 3.60
CA ARG A 182 3.86 -13.95 3.78
C ARG A 182 4.35 -13.33 2.48
N LEU A 183 4.21 -14.04 1.37
CA LEU A 183 4.62 -13.57 0.04
C LEU A 183 3.88 -12.28 -0.33
N VAL A 184 2.55 -12.28 -0.22
CA VAL A 184 1.75 -11.10 -0.58
C VAL A 184 1.95 -9.93 0.38
N SER A 185 2.12 -10.21 1.67
CA SER A 185 2.46 -9.17 2.65
C SER A 185 3.76 -8.46 2.28
N GLN A 186 4.81 -9.19 1.88
CA GLN A 186 6.06 -8.58 1.40
C GLN A 186 5.81 -7.69 0.18
N THR A 187 5.12 -8.20 -0.84
CA THR A 187 4.80 -7.43 -2.05
C THR A 187 4.04 -6.14 -1.76
N ILE A 188 3.06 -6.16 -0.85
CA ILE A 188 2.31 -4.96 -0.48
C ILE A 188 3.19 -3.95 0.27
N ILE A 189 4.00 -4.40 1.23
CA ILE A 189 4.88 -3.51 1.99
C ILE A 189 5.92 -2.87 1.07
N ASP A 190 6.54 -3.66 0.19
CA ASP A 190 7.51 -3.16 -0.78
C ASP A 190 6.86 -2.14 -1.73
N GLY A 191 5.63 -2.38 -2.18
CA GLY A 191 4.86 -1.43 -2.98
C GLY A 191 4.57 -0.11 -2.26
N ILE A 192 4.23 -0.15 -0.97
CA ILE A 192 4.03 1.05 -0.14
C ILE A 192 5.35 1.82 -0.01
N LEU A 193 6.45 1.13 0.28
CA LEU A 193 7.77 1.74 0.44
C LEU A 193 8.26 2.38 -0.87
N LEU A 194 8.10 1.69 -2.00
CA LEU A 194 8.43 2.21 -3.31
C LEU A 194 7.66 3.49 -3.63
N ARG A 195 6.35 3.53 -3.34
CA ARG A 195 5.54 4.73 -3.54
C ARG A 195 5.99 5.91 -2.66
N ILE A 196 6.30 5.66 -1.39
CA ILE A 196 6.81 6.70 -0.48
C ILE A 196 8.16 7.24 -0.98
N ASN A 197 9.07 6.33 -1.35
CA ASN A 197 10.39 6.71 -1.85
C ASN A 197 10.31 7.48 -3.17
N ALA A 198 9.39 7.11 -4.07
CA ALA A 198 9.18 7.83 -5.32
C ALA A 198 8.75 9.28 -5.07
N VAL A 199 7.79 9.52 -4.17
CA VAL A 199 7.35 10.87 -3.80
C VAL A 199 8.49 11.67 -3.17
N ASN A 200 9.25 11.06 -2.25
CA ASN A 200 10.39 11.74 -1.62
C ASN A 200 11.50 12.09 -2.63
N ASN A 201 11.76 11.20 -3.59
CA ASN A 201 12.74 11.43 -4.64
C ASN A 201 12.30 12.55 -5.59
N GLU A 202 11.03 12.56 -5.99
CA GLU A 202 10.46 13.62 -6.83
C GLU A 202 10.56 14.98 -6.14
N GLU A 203 10.23 15.05 -4.85
CA GLU A 203 10.38 16.27 -4.06
C GLU A 203 11.85 16.70 -3.90
N ALA A 204 12.76 15.75 -3.68
CA ALA A 204 14.19 16.03 -3.59
C ALA A 204 14.76 16.58 -4.91
N VAL A 205 14.34 16.02 -6.06
CA VAL A 205 14.70 16.53 -7.39
C VAL A 205 14.16 17.94 -7.57
N ARG A 206 12.87 18.17 -7.30
CA ARG A 206 12.25 19.50 -7.41
C ARG A 206 12.97 20.55 -6.56
N LEU A 207 13.26 20.24 -5.30
CA LEU A 207 13.98 21.16 -4.41
C LEU A 207 15.41 21.44 -4.88
N SER A 208 16.08 20.44 -5.46
CA SER A 208 17.42 20.61 -6.03
C SER A 208 17.42 21.51 -7.26
N GLU A 209 16.43 21.38 -8.15
CA GLU A 209 16.26 22.21 -9.34
C GLU A 209 15.91 23.65 -8.97
N GLU A 210 14.99 23.86 -8.02
CA GLU A 210 14.65 25.21 -7.53
C GLU A 210 15.86 25.89 -6.90
N LYS A 211 16.61 25.18 -6.06
CA LYS A 211 17.85 25.68 -5.47
C LYS A 211 18.87 26.05 -6.55
N TYR A 212 19.05 25.20 -7.55
CA TYR A 212 19.96 25.47 -8.68
C TYR A 212 19.53 26.71 -9.46
N ARG A 213 18.24 26.82 -9.80
CA ARG A 213 17.67 27.98 -10.50
C ARG A 213 17.88 29.28 -9.72
N LEU A 214 17.67 29.25 -8.40
CA LEU A 214 17.89 30.42 -7.54
C LEU A 214 19.36 30.82 -7.47
N VAL A 215 20.27 29.85 -7.34
CA VAL A 215 21.73 30.12 -7.34
C VAL A 215 22.16 30.75 -8.65
N LEU A 216 21.67 30.26 -9.79
CA LEU A 216 22.00 30.83 -11.08
C LEU A 216 21.41 32.22 -11.28
N ASN A 217 20.11 32.41 -11.02
CA ASN A 217 19.43 33.67 -11.29
C ASN A 217 19.85 34.81 -10.36
N HIS A 218 20.16 34.51 -9.09
CA HIS A 218 20.61 35.51 -8.12
C HIS A 218 22.14 35.59 -7.99
N SER A 219 22.89 34.90 -8.84
CA SER A 219 24.34 35.06 -8.88
C SER A 219 24.71 36.49 -9.32
N PRO A 220 25.64 37.18 -8.63
CA PRO A 220 26.11 38.50 -9.04
C PRO A 220 26.96 38.45 -10.33
N VAL A 221 27.29 37.25 -10.81
CA VAL A 221 28.09 36.98 -12.01
C VAL A 221 27.17 36.55 -13.17
N GLY A 222 27.46 37.02 -14.38
CA GLY A 222 26.81 36.52 -15.59
C GLY A 222 27.24 35.10 -15.91
N ILE A 223 26.29 34.16 -15.95
CA ILE A 223 26.52 32.74 -16.24
C ILE A 223 25.78 32.44 -17.54
N PHE A 224 26.46 31.76 -18.46
CA PHE A 224 25.87 31.30 -19.71
C PHE A 224 26.51 29.99 -20.16
N HIS A 225 25.75 29.16 -20.87
CA HIS A 225 26.22 27.95 -21.51
C HIS A 225 26.04 28.08 -23.02
N TYR A 226 26.93 27.44 -23.77
CA TYR A 226 26.91 27.45 -25.23
C TYR A 226 27.16 26.05 -25.79
N ASP A 227 26.63 25.78 -26.98
CA ASP A 227 26.84 24.52 -27.69
C ASP A 227 28.17 24.49 -28.45
N THR A 228 28.45 23.39 -29.16
CA THR A 228 29.65 23.24 -30.00
C THR A 228 29.74 24.23 -31.15
N ASN A 229 28.62 24.87 -31.53
CA ASN A 229 28.55 25.90 -32.58
C ASN A 229 28.65 27.33 -32.00
N LEU A 230 28.93 27.46 -30.70
CA LEU A 230 28.97 28.72 -29.96
C LEU A 230 27.60 29.43 -29.87
N SER A 231 26.51 28.70 -30.03
CA SER A 231 25.16 29.23 -29.82
C SER A 231 24.84 29.20 -28.32
N ILE A 232 24.33 30.30 -27.78
CA ILE A 232 24.00 30.40 -26.35
C ILE A 232 22.74 29.56 -26.07
N ILE A 233 22.90 28.45 -25.35
CA ILE A 233 21.81 27.52 -25.01
C ILE A 233 21.17 27.83 -23.65
N TYR A 234 21.85 28.61 -22.81
CA TYR A 234 21.35 29.07 -21.52
C TYR A 234 22.08 30.33 -21.09
N CYS A 235 21.38 31.27 -20.45
CA CYS A 235 22.00 32.36 -19.71
C CYS A 235 21.14 32.75 -18.50
N ASN A 236 21.78 33.24 -17.43
CA ASN A 236 21.08 33.80 -16.28
C ASN A 236 20.72 35.29 -16.51
N ASP A 237 19.80 35.81 -15.71
CA ASP A 237 19.33 37.20 -15.82
C ASP A 237 20.47 38.22 -15.69
N ARG A 238 21.49 37.90 -14.88
CA ARG A 238 22.65 38.77 -14.71
C ARG A 238 23.44 38.91 -16.02
N PHE A 239 23.71 37.83 -16.74
CA PHE A 239 24.38 37.88 -18.04
C PHE A 239 23.57 38.67 -19.06
N ALA A 240 22.25 38.43 -19.11
CA ALA A 240 21.38 39.18 -19.99
C ALA A 240 21.40 40.69 -19.70
N SER A 241 21.35 41.07 -18.42
CA SER A 241 21.44 42.47 -18.00
C SER A 241 22.78 43.13 -18.35
N LEU A 242 23.89 42.38 -18.31
CA LEU A 242 25.21 42.88 -18.69
C LEU A 242 25.31 43.16 -20.19
N LEU A 243 24.60 42.39 -21.02
CA LEU A 243 24.49 42.61 -22.46
C LEU A 243 23.35 43.60 -22.84
N GLY A 244 22.63 44.14 -21.85
CA GLY A 244 21.55 45.10 -22.07
C GLY A 244 20.27 44.50 -22.66
N GLY A 245 20.08 43.17 -22.56
CA GLY A 245 18.93 42.45 -23.11
C GLY A 245 18.19 41.59 -22.08
N THR A 246 17.25 40.78 -22.57
CA THR A 246 16.56 39.74 -21.78
C THR A 246 17.10 38.36 -22.11
N ALA A 247 16.96 37.39 -21.21
CA ALA A 247 17.40 36.01 -21.45
C ALA A 247 16.78 35.43 -22.74
N GLU A 248 15.52 35.74 -23.02
CA GLU A 248 14.81 35.33 -24.24
C GLU A 248 15.43 35.91 -25.53
N SER A 249 15.90 37.17 -25.49
CA SER A 249 16.53 37.81 -26.67
C SER A 249 17.92 37.26 -27.00
N ILE A 250 18.59 36.65 -26.01
CA ILE A 250 19.98 36.19 -26.11
C ILE A 250 20.05 34.66 -26.34
N LEU A 251 18.99 33.93 -25.98
CA LEU A 251 18.87 32.50 -26.25
C LEU A 251 18.94 32.21 -27.76
N ASN A 252 19.73 31.20 -28.13
CA ASN A 252 20.07 30.79 -29.50
C ASN A 252 20.80 31.85 -30.34
N ALA A 253 21.19 32.98 -29.77
CA ALA A 253 22.07 33.91 -30.46
C ALA A 253 23.47 33.30 -30.58
N ASN A 254 24.13 33.57 -31.70
CA ASN A 254 25.51 33.14 -31.89
C ASN A 254 26.43 34.04 -31.04
N ALA A 255 27.33 33.45 -30.26
CA ALA A 255 28.26 34.19 -29.42
C ALA A 255 29.12 35.19 -30.23
N TYR A 256 29.39 34.93 -31.51
CA TYR A 256 30.09 35.87 -32.40
C TYR A 256 29.37 37.21 -32.58
N ASP A 257 28.04 37.22 -32.48
CA ASP A 257 27.20 38.38 -32.73
C ASP A 257 26.94 39.19 -31.45
N CYS A 258 27.05 38.55 -30.29
CA CYS A 258 26.69 39.14 -28.99
C CYS A 258 27.88 39.40 -28.06
N LEU A 259 29.05 38.80 -28.32
CA LEU A 259 30.24 38.92 -27.48
C LEU A 259 31.46 39.41 -28.27
N ASP A 260 32.38 40.07 -27.57
CA ASP A 260 33.64 40.52 -28.17
C ASP A 260 34.46 39.35 -28.70
N ARG A 261 35.04 39.52 -29.90
CA ARG A 261 35.88 38.52 -30.58
C ARG A 261 37.06 38.02 -29.73
N VAL A 262 37.50 38.81 -28.74
CA VAL A 262 38.58 38.45 -27.82
C VAL A 262 38.16 37.33 -26.87
N VAL A 263 36.88 37.27 -26.47
CA VAL A 263 36.31 36.24 -25.59
C VAL A 263 36.08 34.93 -26.32
N ILE A 264 35.86 34.98 -27.64
CA ILE A 264 35.57 33.79 -28.46
C ILE A 264 36.75 32.82 -28.56
N LYS A 265 37.99 33.34 -28.64
CA LYS A 265 39.19 32.50 -28.72
C LYS A 265 39.34 31.56 -27.49
N PRO A 266 39.23 32.05 -26.25
CA PRO A 266 39.10 31.20 -25.06
C PRO A 266 37.96 30.18 -25.17
N MET A 267 36.77 30.59 -25.59
CA MET A 267 35.60 29.70 -25.67
C MET A 267 35.80 28.51 -26.61
N ILE A 268 36.45 28.72 -27.76
CA ILE A 268 36.80 27.65 -28.71
C ILE A 268 37.81 26.68 -28.11
N LYS A 269 38.81 27.19 -27.37
CA LYS A 269 39.76 26.33 -26.65
C LYS A 269 39.06 25.50 -25.57
N THR A 270 38.02 26.04 -24.94
CA THR A 270 37.20 25.28 -23.98
C THR A 270 36.48 24.10 -24.63
N LEU A 271 36.06 24.22 -25.91
CA LEU A 271 35.47 23.10 -26.65
C LEU A 271 36.47 21.97 -26.94
N LEU A 272 37.78 22.25 -26.87
CA LEU A 272 38.84 21.25 -26.98
C LEU A 272 39.17 20.58 -25.64
N GLY A 273 38.41 20.88 -24.57
CA GLY A 273 38.56 20.30 -23.24
C GLY A 273 39.49 21.07 -22.29
N GLU A 274 39.98 22.25 -22.69
CA GLU A 274 40.85 23.09 -21.83
C GLU A 274 40.03 24.01 -20.93
N ILE A 275 40.35 24.10 -19.63
CA ILE A 275 39.80 25.15 -18.78
C ILE A 275 40.51 26.46 -19.12
N THR A 276 39.78 27.39 -19.74
CA THR A 276 40.34 28.69 -20.14
C THR A 276 39.85 29.81 -19.23
N HIS A 277 40.69 30.83 -19.06
CA HIS A 277 40.36 32.04 -18.32
C HIS A 277 40.69 33.26 -19.17
N TYR A 278 39.77 34.22 -19.20
CA TYR A 278 39.96 35.49 -19.87
C TYR A 278 39.65 36.62 -18.90
N LYS A 279 40.51 37.63 -18.86
CA LYS A 279 40.30 38.87 -18.12
C LYS A 279 40.26 40.01 -19.12
N GLY A 280 39.18 40.79 -19.10
CA GLY A 280 39.09 42.03 -19.89
C GLY A 280 40.13 43.06 -19.42
N PRO A 281 40.33 44.15 -20.19
CA PRO A 281 41.21 45.25 -19.81
C PRO A 281 40.82 45.88 -18.46
#